data_AF-A0A3C1ERG6-F1
#
_entry.id   AF-A0A3C1ERG6-F1
#
_cell.length_a   1.000
_cell.length_b   1.000
_cell.length_c   1.000
_cell.angle_alpha   90.00
_cell.angle_beta   90.00
_cell.angle_gamma   90.00
#
_symmetry.space_group_name_H-M   'P 1'
#
loop_
_entity.id
_entity.type
_entity.pdbx_description
1 polymer ?
#
loop_
_entity_poly.entity_id
_entity_poly.type
_entity_poly.pdbx_seq_one_letter_code
_entity_poly.pdbx_strand_id
1 'polypeptide(L)'
;MDYFPLREGMRLEYRHKSASETGGYVFEVVSAAESGGVLRAHCRHTPLSAQKPYDFTLVKDSRGVHRGRALELPLPARPGRRWARAPYSYRVDALDAVKTVPAGTFRGCLRVAYLVAGGDAGRGERLYAPGVGLICEICADETDPFELLLTRAVLPAA
;
A
#
# COMPACT_ATOMS: atom_id res chain seq x y z
N MET A 1 12.57 10.12 0.77
CA MET A 1 12.33 8.81 1.40
C MET A 1 11.50 7.97 0.44
N ASP A 2 11.83 6.69 0.33
CA ASP A 2 11.09 5.77 -0.53
C ASP A 2 10.03 5.01 0.27
N TYR A 3 8.75 5.32 0.02
CA TYR A 3 7.60 4.70 0.66
C TYR A 3 7.02 3.54 -0.14
N PHE A 4 7.66 3.16 -1.25
CA PHE A 4 7.19 2.09 -2.13
C PHE A 4 8.37 1.51 -2.93
N PRO A 5 9.28 0.76 -2.27
CA PRO A 5 10.60 0.47 -2.82
C PRO A 5 10.63 -0.59 -3.92
N LEU A 6 9.62 -1.47 -4.03
CA LEU A 6 9.48 -2.46 -5.11
C LEU A 6 10.76 -3.28 -5.39
N ARG A 7 11.40 -3.79 -4.33
CA ARG A 7 12.66 -4.55 -4.45
C ARG A 7 12.40 -6.04 -4.64
N GLU A 8 13.08 -6.66 -5.59
CA GLU A 8 13.00 -8.11 -5.83
C GLU A 8 13.26 -8.92 -4.55
N GLY A 9 12.45 -9.95 -4.32
CA GLY A 9 12.50 -10.77 -3.12
C GLY A 9 11.81 -10.15 -1.89
N MET A 10 11.29 -8.92 -1.99
CA MET A 10 10.44 -8.34 -0.95
C MET A 10 9.17 -9.16 -0.79
N ARG A 11 8.85 -9.50 0.47
CA ARG A 11 7.63 -10.23 0.84
C ARG A 11 6.98 -9.60 2.07
N LEU A 12 5.72 -9.19 1.94
CA LEU A 12 4.94 -8.52 2.96
C LEU A 12 3.67 -9.34 3.23
N GLU A 13 3.49 -9.76 4.48
CA GLU A 13 2.32 -10.51 4.92
C GLU A 13 1.37 -9.59 5.68
N TYR A 14 0.08 -9.67 5.34
CA TYR A 14 -0.95 -8.84 5.93
C TYR A 14 -2.06 -9.69 6.52
N ARG A 15 -2.62 -9.21 7.62
CA ARG A 15 -3.91 -9.65 8.15
C ARG A 15 -4.97 -8.65 7.78
N HIS A 16 -6.09 -9.14 7.28
CA HIS A 16 -7.30 -8.39 6.97
C HIS A 16 -8.40 -8.76 7.97
N LYS A 17 -9.12 -7.77 8.49
CA LYS A 17 -10.27 -7.96 9.36
C LYS A 17 -11.35 -6.96 8.97
N SER A 18 -12.54 -7.43 8.64
CA SER A 18 -13.76 -6.63 8.52
C SER A 18 -14.86 -7.19 9.44
N ALA A 19 -16.07 -6.64 9.34
CA ALA A 19 -17.23 -7.19 10.08
C ALA A 19 -17.60 -8.59 9.56
N SER A 20 -17.38 -8.83 8.27
CA SER A 20 -17.85 -10.01 7.55
C SER A 20 -16.79 -11.08 7.37
N GLU A 21 -15.50 -10.72 7.43
CA GLU A 21 -14.40 -11.63 7.11
C GLU A 21 -13.14 -11.36 7.95
N THR A 22 -12.44 -12.42 8.32
CA THR A 22 -11.04 -12.34 8.76
C THR A 22 -10.21 -13.19 7.82
N GLY A 23 -9.15 -12.60 7.28
CA GLY A 23 -8.26 -13.26 6.34
C GLY A 23 -6.88 -12.62 6.32
N GLY A 24 -6.17 -12.82 5.23
CA GLY A 24 -4.86 -12.23 5.02
C GLY A 24 -4.31 -12.60 3.65
N TYR A 25 -3.22 -11.95 3.28
CA TYR A 25 -2.53 -12.24 2.03
C TYR A 25 -1.05 -11.94 2.15
N VAL A 26 -0.28 -12.51 1.24
CA VAL A 26 1.13 -12.21 1.02
C VAL A 26 1.25 -11.41 -0.28
N PHE A 27 1.89 -10.25 -0.21
CA PHE A 27 2.37 -9.50 -1.36
C PHE A 27 3.86 -9.77 -1.55
N GLU A 28 4.23 -10.18 -2.76
CA GLU A 28 5.62 -10.47 -3.13
C GLU A 28 6.02 -9.65 -4.35
N VAL A 29 7.24 -9.10 -4.34
CA VAL A 29 7.90 -8.57 -5.54
C VAL A 29 8.77 -9.70 -6.10
N VAL A 30 8.25 -10.39 -7.11
CA VAL A 30 8.86 -11.58 -7.70
C VAL A 30 10.10 -11.22 -8.50
N SER A 31 10.03 -10.13 -9.26
CA SER A 31 11.17 -9.58 -9.99
C SER A 31 11.02 -8.07 -10.16
N ALA A 32 12.15 -7.38 -10.29
CA ALA A 32 12.16 -5.94 -10.52
C ALA A 32 13.31 -5.55 -11.46
N ALA A 33 13.00 -4.74 -12.47
CA ALA A 33 13.99 -4.26 -13.43
C ALA A 33 13.82 -2.76 -13.65
N GLU A 34 14.94 -2.03 -13.63
CA GLU A 34 14.98 -0.60 -13.91
C GLU A 34 15.66 -0.34 -15.25
N SER A 35 15.03 0.51 -16.07
CA SER A 35 15.62 0.99 -17.32
C SER A 35 15.11 2.39 -17.62
N GLY A 36 16.02 3.31 -17.92
CA GLY A 36 15.68 4.70 -18.27
C GLY A 36 14.92 5.46 -17.17
N GLY A 37 15.20 5.17 -15.89
CA GLY A 37 14.51 5.80 -14.74
C GLY A 37 13.07 5.32 -14.52
N VAL A 38 12.70 4.19 -15.14
CA VAL A 38 11.42 3.52 -14.92
C VAL A 38 11.70 2.13 -14.35
N LEU A 39 11.21 1.89 -13.14
CA LEU A 39 11.24 0.59 -12.48
C LEU A 39 9.94 -0.17 -12.80
N ARG A 40 10.07 -1.41 -13.28
CA ARG A 40 8.94 -2.32 -13.51
C ARG A 40 9.11 -3.52 -12.59
N ALA A 41 8.11 -3.74 -11.74
CA ALA A 41 8.08 -4.83 -10.78
C ALA A 41 6.96 -5.83 -11.13
N HIS A 42 7.31 -7.10 -11.27
CA HIS A 42 6.34 -8.19 -11.32
C HIS A 42 6.00 -8.58 -9.88
N CYS A 43 4.73 -8.48 -9.53
CA CYS A 43 4.24 -8.71 -8.17
C CYS A 43 3.26 -9.88 -8.15
N ARG A 44 3.25 -10.61 -7.03
CA ARG A 44 2.30 -11.68 -6.75
C ARG A 44 1.50 -11.33 -5.51
N HIS A 45 0.19 -11.57 -5.58
CA HIS A 45 -0.72 -11.54 -4.45
C HIS A 45 -1.22 -12.95 -4.19
N THR A 46 -0.90 -13.48 -3.02
CA THR A 46 -1.26 -14.82 -2.58
C THR A 46 -2.21 -14.71 -1.39
N PRO A 47 -3.53 -14.93 -1.57
CA PRO A 47 -4.46 -15.04 -0.45
C PRO A 47 -4.02 -16.16 0.52
N LEU A 48 -4.22 -15.96 1.82
CA LEU A 48 -4.03 -17.02 2.82
C LEU A 48 -5.25 -17.96 2.92
N SER A 49 -6.30 -17.67 2.16
CA SER A 49 -7.46 -18.54 1.96
C SER A 49 -7.20 -19.56 0.84
N ALA A 50 -8.17 -20.43 0.55
CA ALA A 50 -8.09 -21.40 -0.56
C ALA A 50 -8.19 -20.75 -1.97
N GLN A 51 -8.27 -19.42 -2.06
CA GLN A 51 -8.33 -18.72 -3.34
C GLN A 51 -6.99 -18.78 -4.10
N LYS A 52 -7.06 -18.73 -5.43
CA LYS A 52 -5.86 -18.80 -6.27
C LYS A 52 -5.03 -17.51 -6.18
N PRO A 53 -3.68 -17.61 -6.13
CA PRO A 53 -2.82 -16.45 -6.30
C PRO A 53 -3.03 -15.77 -7.66
N TYR A 54 -2.72 -14.49 -7.74
CA TYR A 54 -2.68 -13.76 -9.00
C TYR A 54 -1.47 -12.82 -9.08
N ASP A 55 -1.01 -12.60 -10.31
CA ASP A 55 0.14 -11.76 -10.59
C ASP A 55 -0.29 -10.43 -11.23
N PHE A 56 0.48 -9.38 -11.03
CA PHE A 56 0.27 -8.07 -11.63
C PHE A 56 1.56 -7.27 -11.70
N THR A 57 1.60 -6.21 -12.51
CA THR A 57 2.77 -5.34 -12.65
C THR A 57 2.54 -4.00 -11.96
N LEU A 58 3.55 -3.55 -11.22
CA LEU A 58 3.67 -2.17 -10.77
C LEU A 58 4.77 -1.46 -11.55
N VAL A 59 4.51 -0.21 -11.93
CA VAL A 59 5.47 0.65 -12.63
C VAL A 59 5.73 1.87 -11.76
N LYS A 60 7.00 2.16 -11.50
CA LYS A 60 7.42 3.33 -10.73
C LYS A 60 8.29 4.21 -11.62
N ASP A 61 7.89 5.47 -11.76
CA ASP A 61 8.61 6.50 -12.49
C ASP A 61 8.71 7.78 -11.64
N SER A 62 9.19 8.87 -12.24
CA SER A 62 9.34 10.17 -11.55
C SER A 62 8.02 10.80 -11.09
N ARG A 63 6.87 10.36 -11.61
CA ARG A 63 5.53 10.87 -11.28
C ARG A 63 4.87 10.06 -10.18
N GLY A 64 5.19 8.77 -10.06
CA GLY A 64 4.59 7.92 -9.04
C GLY A 64 4.73 6.43 -9.26
N VAL A 65 4.03 5.68 -8.41
CA VAL A 65 3.80 4.25 -8.56
C VAL A 65 2.44 4.02 -9.20
N HIS A 66 2.40 3.19 -10.23
CA HIS A 66 1.23 2.93 -11.05
C HIS A 66 0.92 1.45 -11.12
N ARG A 67 -0.38 1.11 -11.05
CA ARG A 67 -0.93 -0.21 -11.40
C ARG A 67 -1.77 -0.06 -12.66
N GLY A 68 -1.25 -0.51 -13.79
CA GLY A 68 -1.84 -0.19 -15.09
C GLY A 68 -1.89 1.33 -15.31
N ARG A 69 -3.07 1.89 -15.53
CA ARG A 69 -3.27 3.35 -15.68
C ARG A 69 -3.54 4.06 -14.35
N ALA A 70 -3.78 3.33 -13.27
CA ALA A 70 -4.11 3.91 -11.97
C ALA A 70 -2.85 4.33 -11.22
N LEU A 71 -2.86 5.55 -10.66
CA LEU A 71 -1.82 6.03 -9.76
C LEU A 71 -2.09 5.50 -8.34
N GLU A 72 -1.18 4.68 -7.83
CA GLU A 72 -1.23 4.15 -6.46
C GLU A 72 -0.63 5.13 -5.45
N LEU A 73 0.50 5.77 -5.79
CA LEU A 73 1.15 6.75 -4.93
C LEU A 73 1.92 7.80 -5.76
N PRO A 74 1.63 9.11 -5.65
CA PRO A 74 2.39 10.15 -6.33
C PRO A 74 3.79 10.30 -5.74
N LEU A 75 4.76 10.59 -6.62
CA LEU A 75 6.12 10.93 -6.25
C LEU A 75 6.49 12.34 -6.74
N PRO A 76 7.27 13.11 -5.97
CA PRO A 76 7.57 12.87 -4.55
C PRO A 76 6.30 13.00 -3.68
N ALA A 77 6.16 12.15 -2.67
CA ALA A 77 5.11 12.28 -1.67
C ALA A 77 5.36 13.53 -0.81
N ARG A 78 4.36 14.42 -0.69
CA ARG A 78 4.43 15.67 0.07
C ARG A 78 3.06 16.00 0.67
N PRO A 79 2.97 16.58 1.89
CA PRO A 79 1.70 16.99 2.49
C PRO A 79 0.85 17.84 1.54
N GLY A 80 -0.45 17.58 1.53
CA GLY A 80 -1.42 18.27 0.67
C GLY A 80 -1.48 17.76 -0.77
N ARG A 81 -0.55 16.90 -1.21
CA ARG A 81 -0.63 16.25 -2.54
C ARG A 81 -1.90 15.41 -2.63
N ARG A 82 -2.66 15.60 -3.71
CA ARG A 82 -3.94 14.91 -3.97
C ARG A 82 -3.90 14.14 -5.28
N TRP A 83 -4.64 13.05 -5.33
CA TRP A 83 -4.93 12.30 -6.54
C TRP A 83 -6.24 11.54 -6.38
N ALA A 84 -6.77 11.01 -7.47
CA ALA A 84 -8.01 10.25 -7.45
C ALA A 84 -7.87 8.96 -8.25
N ARG A 85 -8.57 7.95 -7.77
CA ARG A 85 -8.82 6.70 -8.46
C ARG A 85 -10.26 6.34 -8.12
N ALA A 86 -11.19 6.72 -8.99
CA ALA A 86 -12.62 6.57 -8.75
C ALA A 86 -12.95 5.16 -8.22
N PRO A 87 -13.79 5.04 -7.17
CA PRO A 87 -14.54 6.11 -6.49
C PRO A 87 -13.75 6.87 -5.39
N TYR A 88 -12.45 6.60 -5.25
CA TYR A 88 -11.63 7.13 -4.16
C TYR A 88 -10.92 8.44 -4.53
N SER A 89 -10.82 9.33 -3.55
CA SER A 89 -9.91 10.48 -3.60
C SER A 89 -8.92 10.40 -2.43
N TYR A 90 -7.66 10.73 -2.69
CA TYR A 90 -6.55 10.56 -1.74
C TYR A 90 -5.87 11.90 -1.47
N ARG A 91 -5.33 12.06 -0.26
CA ARG A 91 -4.51 13.20 0.14
C ARG A 91 -3.39 12.73 1.07
N VAL A 92 -2.16 13.19 0.82
CA VAL A 92 -1.08 13.05 1.80
C VAL A 92 -1.34 13.99 2.97
N ASP A 93 -1.49 13.44 4.18
CA ASP A 93 -1.74 14.18 5.40
C ASP A 93 -0.47 14.48 6.18
N ALA A 94 0.45 13.51 6.27
CA ALA A 94 1.67 13.62 7.09
C ALA A 94 2.81 12.74 6.54
N LEU A 95 4.04 13.06 6.93
CA LEU A 95 5.27 12.29 6.59
C LEU A 95 6.06 11.82 7.83
N ASP A 96 5.57 12.14 9.02
CA ASP A 96 6.22 11.92 10.31
C ASP A 96 5.41 11.00 11.24
N ALA A 97 4.38 10.33 10.71
CA ALA A 97 3.52 9.48 11.51
C ALA A 97 4.29 8.30 12.13
N VAL A 98 3.82 7.87 13.29
CA VAL A 98 4.32 6.68 13.99
C VAL A 98 3.20 5.67 14.08
N LYS A 99 3.48 4.41 13.76
CA LYS A 99 2.48 3.33 13.83
C LYS A 99 3.13 2.06 14.33
N THR A 100 2.48 1.44 15.30
CA THR A 100 2.76 0.08 15.75
C THR A 100 1.75 -0.87 15.10
N VAL A 101 2.26 -1.92 14.48
CA VAL A 101 1.53 -3.05 13.89
C VAL A 101 2.21 -4.35 14.33
N PRO A 102 1.65 -5.54 14.10
CA PRO A 102 2.27 -6.79 14.57
C PRO A 102 3.69 -7.01 14.03
N ALA A 103 4.01 -6.50 12.83
CA ALA A 103 5.37 -6.54 12.28
C ALA A 103 6.39 -5.61 12.99
N GLY A 104 5.95 -4.72 13.88
CA GLY A 104 6.82 -3.81 14.62
C GLY A 104 6.31 -2.37 14.71
N THR A 105 7.16 -1.47 15.19
CA THR A 105 6.89 -0.03 15.26
C THR A 105 7.67 0.71 14.19
N PHE A 106 6.96 1.48 13.36
CA PHE A 106 7.52 2.25 12.26
C PHE A 106 7.38 3.75 12.55
N ARG A 107 8.42 4.52 12.21
CA ARG A 107 8.50 5.97 12.40
C ARG A 107 8.73 6.66 11.05
N GLY A 108 8.36 7.94 10.95
CA GLY A 108 8.51 8.68 9.70
C GLY A 108 7.57 8.17 8.60
N CYS A 109 6.42 7.62 8.99
CA CYS A 109 5.46 7.03 8.06
C CYS A 109 4.74 8.12 7.28
N LEU A 110 4.54 7.85 6.00
CA LEU A 110 3.64 8.60 5.14
C LEU A 110 2.20 8.21 5.50
N ARG A 111 1.39 9.17 5.95
CA ARG A 111 -0.05 9.00 6.15
C ARG A 111 -0.81 9.59 4.98
N VAL A 112 -1.66 8.79 4.36
CA VAL A 112 -2.55 9.17 3.25
C VAL A 112 -3.98 8.98 3.72
N ALA A 113 -4.78 10.04 3.78
CA ALA A 113 -6.22 9.93 3.96
C ALA A 113 -6.90 9.70 2.61
N TYR A 114 -8.02 8.97 2.62
CA TYR A 114 -8.87 8.84 1.46
C TYR A 114 -10.36 8.93 1.79
N LEU A 115 -11.14 9.35 0.81
CA LEU A 115 -12.60 9.43 0.86
C LEU A 115 -13.18 8.50 -0.20
N VAL A 116 -14.26 7.79 0.14
CA VAL A 116 -15.03 6.93 -0.77
C VAL A 116 -16.25 7.71 -1.24
N ALA A 117 -16.43 7.86 -2.56
CA ALA A 117 -17.52 8.64 -3.15
C ALA A 117 -17.63 10.06 -2.56
N GLY A 118 -16.49 10.76 -2.44
CA GLY A 118 -16.47 12.12 -1.86
C GLY A 118 -16.62 12.18 -0.33
N GLY A 119 -16.76 11.04 0.33
CA GLY A 119 -16.99 10.93 1.77
C GLY A 119 -18.36 10.34 2.09
N ASP A 120 -19.27 10.32 1.12
CA ASP A 120 -20.65 9.85 1.30
C ASP A 120 -20.72 8.35 1.61
N ALA A 121 -19.76 7.56 1.12
CA ALA A 121 -19.70 6.12 1.37
C ALA A 121 -18.67 5.73 2.44
N GLY A 122 -17.93 6.70 2.98
CA GLY A 122 -16.94 6.45 4.01
C GLY A 122 -15.58 7.11 3.76
N ARG A 123 -14.66 6.80 4.67
CA ARG A 123 -13.31 7.36 4.68
C ARG A 123 -12.31 6.36 5.21
N GLY A 124 -11.05 6.55 4.87
CA GLY A 124 -10.00 5.73 5.45
C GLY A 124 -8.64 6.39 5.43
N GLU A 125 -7.66 5.65 5.92
CA GLU A 125 -6.27 6.04 5.89
C GLU A 125 -5.38 4.87 5.51
N ARG A 126 -4.26 5.20 4.86
CA ARG A 126 -3.16 4.30 4.55
C ARG A 126 -1.89 4.86 5.18
N LEU A 127 -1.13 4.01 5.84
CA LEU A 127 0.19 4.34 6.35
C LEU A 127 1.24 3.54 5.62
N TYR A 128 2.26 4.24 5.12
CA TYR A 128 3.40 3.65 4.44
C TYR A 128 4.67 3.92 5.25
N ALA A 129 5.44 2.88 5.56
CA ALA A 129 6.74 3.02 6.20
C ALA A 129 7.86 3.16 5.16
N PRO A 130 8.88 4.02 5.41
CA PRO A 130 10.06 4.13 4.56
C PRO A 130 10.75 2.77 4.40
N GLY A 131 11.11 2.40 3.17
CA GLY A 131 11.84 1.16 2.87
C GLY A 131 11.00 -0.13 2.96
N VAL A 132 9.72 -0.03 3.33
CA VAL A 132 8.80 -1.16 3.48
C VAL A 132 7.63 -1.08 2.50
N GLY A 133 6.90 0.05 2.45
CA GLY A 133 5.62 0.10 1.76
C GLY A 133 4.45 0.26 2.72
N LEU A 134 3.27 -0.17 2.29
CA LEU A 134 2.05 -0.13 3.10
C LEU A 134 2.24 -0.96 4.37
N ILE A 135 1.93 -0.39 5.52
CA ILE A 135 1.99 -1.11 6.82
C ILE A 135 0.62 -1.22 7.49
N CYS A 136 -0.31 -0.32 7.13
CA CYS A 136 -1.65 -0.27 7.69
C CYS A 136 -2.60 0.40 6.71
N GLU A 137 -3.81 -0.14 6.58
CA GLU A 137 -4.95 0.53 5.97
C GLU A 137 -6.16 0.36 6.89
N ILE A 138 -6.89 1.44 7.14
CA ILE A 138 -8.13 1.43 7.93
C ILE A 138 -9.19 2.11 7.08
N CYS A 139 -10.32 1.44 6.90
CA CYS A 139 -11.50 1.99 6.24
C CYS A 139 -12.67 2.01 7.22
N ALA A 140 -13.21 3.20 7.45
CA ALA A 140 -14.52 3.41 8.06
C ALA A 140 -15.53 3.62 6.92
N ASP A 141 -15.90 2.51 6.29
CA ASP A 141 -17.05 2.41 5.39
C ASP A 141 -18.31 2.13 6.22
N GLU A 142 -19.47 2.64 5.80
CA GLU A 142 -20.74 2.44 6.51
C GLU A 142 -21.24 0.99 6.44
N THR A 143 -20.81 0.23 5.43
CA THR A 143 -21.30 -1.12 5.14
C THR A 143 -20.36 -2.21 5.64
N ASP A 144 -19.05 -2.10 5.36
CA ASP A 144 -18.06 -3.09 5.79
C ASP A 144 -16.74 -2.40 6.18
N PRO A 145 -16.65 -1.84 7.39
CA PRO A 145 -15.41 -1.26 7.87
C PRO A 145 -14.35 -2.35 7.99
N PHE A 146 -13.11 -2.02 7.62
CA PHE A 146 -12.01 -2.99 7.66
C PHE A 146 -10.70 -2.39 8.15
N GLU A 147 -9.84 -3.29 8.63
CA GLU A 147 -8.47 -3.03 8.99
C GLU A 147 -7.55 -4.04 8.28
N LEU A 148 -6.51 -3.52 7.67
CA LEU A 148 -5.39 -4.27 7.11
C LEU A 148 -4.13 -3.91 7.89
N LEU A 149 -3.45 -4.90 8.48
CA LEU A 149 -2.21 -4.69 9.22
C LEU A 149 -1.10 -5.58 8.67
N LEU A 150 0.09 -5.00 8.49
CA LEU A 150 1.30 -5.75 8.23
C LEU A 150 1.66 -6.62 9.44
N THR A 151 1.72 -7.93 9.24
CA THR A 151 2.08 -8.91 10.26
C THR A 151 3.53 -9.36 10.18
N ARG A 152 4.10 -9.38 8.97
CA ARG A 152 5.50 -9.74 8.76
C ARG A 152 6.05 -9.06 7.51
N ALA A 153 7.30 -8.60 7.58
CA ALA A 153 8.05 -8.12 6.43
C ALA A 153 9.36 -8.90 6.29
N VAL A 154 9.62 -9.41 5.09
CA VAL A 154 10.92 -9.90 4.66
C VAL A 154 11.41 -8.94 3.59
N LEU A 155 12.49 -8.24 3.91
CA LEU A 155 13.07 -7.22 3.05
C LEU A 155 14.39 -7.76 2.48
N PRO A 156 14.64 -7.59 1.17
CA PRO A 156 15.95 -7.92 0.62
C PRO A 156 17.01 -6.98 1.23
N ALA A 157 18.26 -7.43 1.18
CA ALA A 157 19.40 -6.58 1.53
C ALA A 157 19.35 -5.28 0.72
N ALA A 158 19.87 -4.20 1.32
CA ALA A 158 19.99 -2.91 0.67
C ALA A 158 21.07 -2.93 -0.42
#